data_AF-A0A8T6LAM6-F1
#
_entry.id   AF-A0A8T6LAM6-F1
#
_cell.length_a   1.000
_cell.length_b   1.000
_cell.length_c   1.000
_cell.angle_alpha   90.00
_cell.angle_beta   90.00
_cell.angle_gamma   90.00
#
_symmetry.space_group_name_H-M   'P 1'
#
loop_
_entity.id
_entity.type
_entity.pdbx_description
1 polymer ?
#
loop_
_entity_poly.entity_id
_entity_poly.type
_entity_poly.pdbx_seq_one_letter_code
_entity_poly.pdbx_strand_id
1 'polypeptide(L)' 'AHGLILRNLGDTMAMCPPLIITDAQVDELFTKFTQALDETWQWVTAQGLAA' A
#
# COMPACT_ATOMS: atom_id res chain seq x y z
N ALA A 1 -7.63 -6.47 -2.31
CA ALA A 1 -6.30 -7.10 -2.13
C ALA A 1 -5.55 -7.09 -3.47
N HIS A 2 -4.77 -6.04 -3.71
CA HIS A 2 -4.45 -5.49 -5.03
C HIS A 2 -3.25 -6.12 -5.76
N GLY A 3 -2.88 -7.36 -5.43
CA GLY A 3 -1.75 -8.05 -6.08
C GLY A 3 -0.39 -7.38 -5.85
N LEU A 4 -0.15 -6.87 -4.63
CA LEU A 4 1.09 -6.22 -4.20
C LEU A 4 1.56 -6.83 -2.87
N ILE A 5 2.82 -7.26 -2.80
CA ILE A 5 3.44 -7.83 -1.60
C ILE A 5 4.26 -6.74 -0.91
N LEU A 6 3.88 -6.37 0.31
CA LEU A 6 4.59 -5.42 1.16
C LEU A 6 4.76 -6.00 2.57
N ARG A 7 5.63 -5.39 3.37
CA ARG A 7 5.87 -5.80 4.77
C ARG A 7 5.52 -4.66 5.71
N ASN A 8 4.66 -4.93 6.70
CA ASN A 8 4.45 -4.00 7.80
C ASN A 8 5.59 -4.11 8.83
N LEU A 9 5.94 -2.98 9.41
CA LEU A 9 6.88 -2.81 10.52
C LEU A 9 6.18 -1.94 11.57
N GLY A 10 5.33 -2.56 12.39
CA GLY A 10 4.32 -1.82 13.17
C GLY A 10 3.34 -1.14 12.24
N ASP A 11 3.16 0.18 12.40
CA ASP A 11 2.26 1.01 11.57
C ASP A 11 2.94 1.56 10.30
N THR A 12 4.22 1.22 10.08
CA THR A 12 4.95 1.62 8.87
C THR A 12 4.92 0.51 7.82
N MET A 13 4.64 0.86 6.57
CA MET A 13 4.69 -0.07 5.45
C MET A 13 6.04 0.05 4.71
N ALA A 14 6.80 -1.05 4.67
CA ALA A 14 8.06 -1.15 3.95
C ALA A 14 7.86 -1.70 2.53
N MET A 15 8.53 -1.07 1.57
CA MET A 15 8.59 -1.45 0.17
C MET A 15 10.05 -1.62 -0.28
N CYS A 16 10.36 -2.77 -0.89
CA CYS A 16 11.69 -3.11 -1.40
C CYS A 16 11.52 -3.82 -2.75
N PRO A 17 11.19 -3.09 -3.83
CA PRO A 17 11.05 -3.69 -5.15
C PRO A 17 12.41 -4.21 -5.65
N PRO A 18 12.43 -5.14 -6.64
CA PRO A 18 13.65 -5.52 -7.32
C PRO A 18 14.36 -4.32 -7.95
N LEU A 19 15.69 -4.32 -7.94
CA LEU A 19 16.50 -3.22 -8.50
C LEU A 19 16.33 -3.01 -10.02
N ILE A 20 15.74 -3.99 -10.71
CA ILE A 20 15.48 -3.97 -12.15
C ILE A 20 14.10 -3.38 -12.51
N ILE A 21 13.34 -2.86 -11.54
CA ILE A 21 12.01 -2.30 -11.75
C ILE A 21 12.05 -1.11 -12.73
N THR A 22 11.06 -1.00 -13.61
CA THR A 22 10.91 0.13 -14.54
C THR A 22 10.01 1.22 -13.96
N ASP A 23 10.06 2.44 -14.51
CA ASP A 23 9.19 3.54 -14.08
C ASP A 23 7.70 3.16 -14.14
N ALA A 24 7.26 2.48 -15.20
CA ALA A 24 5.89 2.01 -15.34
C ALA A 24 5.47 0.99 -14.25
N GLN A 25 6.40 0.16 -13.80
CA GLN A 25 6.16 -0.78 -12.70
C GLN A 25 6.15 -0.07 -11.34
N VAL A 26 6.91 1.02 -11.18
CA VAL A 26 6.82 1.89 -10.00
C VAL A 26 5.43 2.54 -9.93
N ASP A 27 4.92 3.04 -11.06
CA ASP A 27 3.57 3.60 -11.13
C ASP A 27 2.49 2.55 -10.79
N GLU A 28 2.64 1.32 -11.30
CA GLU A 28 1.75 0.21 -10.96
C GLU A 28 1.79 -0.13 -9.46
N LEU A 29 2.98 -0.14 -8.85
CA LEU A 29 3.17 -0.36 -7.41
C LEU A 29 2.40 0.67 -6.59
N PHE A 30 2.55 1.96 -6.91
CA PHE A 30 1.86 3.02 -6.18
C PHE A 30 0.35 3.03 -6.44
N THR A 31 -0.08 2.75 -7.66
CA THR A 31 -1.52 2.62 -7.98
C THR A 31 -2.19 1.57 -7.09
N LYS A 32 -1.57 0.38 -6.97
CA LYS A 32 -2.07 -0.70 -6.11
C LYS A 32 -1.99 -0.34 -4.62
N PHE A 33 -0.93 0.34 -4.20
CA PHE A 33 -0.76 0.77 -2.82
C PHE A 33 -1.82 1.80 -2.41
N THR A 34 -2.10 2.80 -3.25
CA THR A 34 -3.14 3.81 -3.01
C THR A 34 -4.51 3.16 -2.86
N GLN A 35 -4.89 2.22 -3.73
CA GLN A 35 -6.15 1.49 -3.61
C GLN A 35 -6.25 0.72 -2.27
N ALA A 36 -5.16 0.08 -1.84
CA ALA A 36 -5.11 -0.60 -0.54
C ALA A 36 -5.26 0.39 0.63
N LEU A 37 -4.63 1.55 0.52
CA LEU A 37 -4.63 2.56 1.56
C LEU A 37 -5.99 3.26 1.67
N ASP A 38 -6.67 3.53 0.56
CA ASP A 38 -8.03 4.09 0.54
C ASP A 38 -9.04 3.13 1.17
N GLU A 39 -8.97 1.83 0.85
CA GLU A 39 -9.79 0.80 1.51
C GLU A 39 -9.50 0.73 3.01
N THR A 40 -8.22 0.84 3.40
CA THR A 40 -7.81 0.88 4.81
C THR A 40 -8.35 2.13 5.50
N TRP A 41 -8.30 3.29 4.84
CA TRP A 41 -8.83 4.55 5.36
C TRP A 41 -10.34 4.49 5.59
N GLN A 42 -11.08 3.95 4.62
CA GLN A 42 -12.52 3.73 4.74
C GLN A 42 -12.83 2.80 5.91
N TRP A 43 -12.05 1.72 6.07
CA TRP A 43 -12.19 0.76 7.14
C TRP A 43 -11.92 1.36 8.53
N VAL A 44 -10.82 2.10 8.72
CA VAL A 44 -10.54 2.74 10.03
C VAL A 44 -11.56 3.82 10.36
N THR A 45 -12.03 4.57 9.35
CA THR A 45 -13.05 5.59 9.53
C THR A 45 -14.37 4.97 9.97
N ALA A 46 -14.82 3.90 9.31
CA ALA A 46 -16.05 3.19 9.63
C ALA A 46 -16.03 2.57 11.04
N GLN A 47 -14.85 2.22 11.55
CA GLN A 47 -14.69 1.65 12.90
C GLN A 47 -14.41 2.70 13.98
N GLY A 48 -14.26 3.99 13.64
CA GLY A 48 -13.87 5.02 14.61
C GLY A 48 -12.44 4.84 15.14
N LEU A 49 -11.56 4.23 14.34
CA LEU A 49 -10.14 4.00 14.66
C LEU A 49 -9.20 5.03 14.02
N ALA A 50 -9.73 5.92 13.19
CA ALA A 50 -8.96 7.01 12.61
C ALA A 50 -8.49 7.96 13.73
N ALA A 51 -7.18 8.24 13.76
CA ALA A 51 -6.55 9.18 14.70
C ALA A 51 -6.83 10.65 14.34
#